data_AF-A0A6N7XKE1-F1
#
_entry.id   AF-A0A6N7XKE1-F1
#
_cell.length_a   1.000
_cell.length_b   1.000
_cell.length_c   1.000
_cell.angle_alpha   90.00
_cell.angle_beta   90.00
_cell.angle_gamma   90.00
#
_symmetry.space_group_name_H-M   'P 1'
#
loop_
_entity.id
_entity.type
_entity.pdbx_description
1 polymer ?
#
loop_
_entity_poly.entity_id
_entity_poly.type
_entity_poly.pdbx_seq_one_letter_code
_entity_poly.pdbx_strand_id
1 'polypeptide(L)'
;MGHLNEEEQSPSTNQFAKIYQINPATAGKGLNILVDEGILYKKRGIGMFVAEGARKKIIKKRQSLFFKEILPNIMEEANRLEITKEEIAEFVEEYKGGE
;
A
#
# COMPACT_ATOMS: atom_id res chain seq x y z
N MET A 1 -10.21 -10.60 6.21
CA MET A 1 -8.84 -10.09 6.52
C MET A 1 -8.70 -8.75 5.83
N GLY A 2 -8.19 -7.73 6.50
CA GLY A 2 -8.05 -6.41 5.87
C GLY A 2 -7.77 -5.25 6.81
N HIS A 3 -8.08 -5.40 8.09
CA HIS A 3 -7.77 -4.42 9.13
C HIS A 3 -7.08 -5.15 10.29
N LEU A 4 -5.80 -5.46 10.11
CA LEU A 4 -4.96 -5.89 11.23
C LEU A 4 -4.49 -4.65 11.96
N ASN A 5 -4.68 -4.64 13.28
CA ASN A 5 -4.13 -3.62 14.13
C ASN A 5 -2.62 -3.84 14.34
N GLU A 6 -1.95 -2.82 14.84
CA GLU A 6 -0.56 -2.96 15.29
C GLU A 6 -0.50 -4.03 16.39
N GLU A 7 0.59 -4.80 16.39
CA GLU A 7 0.80 -5.94 17.28
C GLU A 7 -0.17 -7.13 17.09
N GLU A 8 -1.08 -7.08 16.10
CA GLU A 8 -1.94 -8.19 15.73
C GLU A 8 -1.19 -9.24 14.91
N GLN A 9 -1.52 -10.52 15.10
CA GLN A 9 -0.90 -11.61 14.37
C GLN A 9 -1.34 -11.61 12.90
N SER A 10 -0.35 -11.62 12.01
CA SER A 10 -0.56 -11.79 10.58
C SER A 10 -0.95 -13.24 10.26
N PRO A 11 -1.74 -13.48 9.19
CA PRO A 11 -1.96 -14.83 8.70
C PRO A 11 -0.64 -15.55 8.41
N SER A 12 -0.55 -16.81 8.79
CA SER A 12 0.56 -17.66 8.35
C SER A 12 0.60 -17.75 6.82
N THR A 13 1.76 -18.07 6.27
CA THR A 13 1.95 -18.31 4.83
C THR A 13 0.90 -19.24 4.24
N ASN A 14 0.57 -20.35 4.94
CA ASN A 14 -0.40 -21.31 4.48
C ASN A 14 -1.84 -20.77 4.54
N GLN A 15 -2.21 -20.02 5.59
CA GLN A 15 -3.51 -19.36 5.67
C GLN A 15 -3.67 -18.32 4.57
N PHE A 16 -2.65 -17.48 4.36
CA PHE A 16 -2.65 -16.47 3.31
C PHE A 16 -2.76 -17.12 1.92
N ALA A 17 -1.96 -18.16 1.67
CA ALA A 17 -2.00 -18.94 0.43
C ALA A 17 -3.39 -19.54 0.17
N LYS A 18 -4.02 -20.14 1.19
CA LYS A 18 -5.34 -20.75 1.08
C LYS A 18 -6.44 -19.72 0.78
N ILE A 19 -6.42 -18.57 1.45
CA ILE A 19 -7.44 -17.53 1.31
C ILE A 19 -7.40 -16.88 -0.07
N TYR A 20 -6.21 -16.54 -0.54
CA TYR A 20 -6.03 -15.86 -1.82
C TYR A 20 -5.81 -16.84 -2.99
N GLN A 21 -5.87 -18.15 -2.73
CA GLN A 21 -5.62 -19.22 -3.71
C GLN A 21 -4.30 -19.02 -4.48
N ILE A 22 -3.27 -18.55 -3.78
CA ILE A 22 -1.94 -18.31 -4.35
C ILE A 22 -0.96 -19.41 -3.90
N ASN A 23 0.09 -19.62 -4.71
CA ASN A 23 1.16 -20.55 -4.37
C ASN A 23 1.78 -20.20 -2.99
N PRO A 24 1.96 -21.18 -2.07
CA PRO A 24 2.55 -20.95 -0.75
C PRO A 24 3.94 -20.30 -0.77
N ALA A 25 4.79 -20.64 -1.77
CA ALA A 25 6.08 -20.00 -1.93
C ALA A 25 5.94 -18.51 -2.27
N THR A 26 4.96 -18.14 -3.10
CA THR A 26 4.65 -16.75 -3.44
C THR A 26 4.09 -15.99 -2.23
N ALA A 27 3.17 -16.60 -1.49
CA ALA A 27 2.66 -16.03 -0.24
C ALA A 27 3.80 -15.77 0.76
N GLY A 28 4.71 -16.74 0.92
CA GLY A 28 5.85 -16.63 1.81
C GLY A 28 6.82 -15.53 1.39
N LYS A 29 7.09 -15.40 0.09
CA LYS A 29 7.88 -14.28 -0.46
C LYS A 29 7.22 -12.93 -0.15
N GLY A 30 5.92 -12.79 -0.39
CA GLY A 30 5.18 -11.56 -0.10
C GLY A 30 5.23 -11.16 1.38
N LEU A 31 5.01 -12.12 2.29
CA LEU A 31 5.09 -11.86 3.73
C LEU A 31 6.52 -11.53 4.18
N ASN A 32 7.54 -12.15 3.61
CA ASN A 32 8.93 -11.82 3.92
C ASN A 32 9.30 -10.41 3.42
N ILE A 33 8.82 -9.97 2.25
CA ILE A 33 9.02 -8.57 1.80
C ILE A 33 8.46 -7.60 2.84
N LEU A 34 7.29 -7.89 3.41
CA LEU A 34 6.72 -7.04 4.48
C LEU A 34 7.55 -7.09 5.78
N VAL A 35 8.23 -8.20 6.06
CA VAL A 35 9.16 -8.28 7.20
C VAL A 35 10.41 -7.46 6.93
N ASP A 36 10.99 -7.57 5.74
CA ASP A 36 12.19 -6.82 5.33
C ASP A 36 11.89 -5.31 5.28
N GLU A 37 10.66 -4.94 4.88
CA GLU A 37 10.15 -3.59 4.94
C GLU A 37 9.74 -3.16 6.36
N GLY A 38 9.92 -3.97 7.40
CA GLY A 38 9.55 -3.65 8.78
C GLY A 38 8.08 -3.28 8.96
N ILE A 39 7.20 -3.79 8.08
CA ILE A 39 5.74 -3.71 8.20
C ILE A 39 5.24 -4.86 9.07
N LEU A 40 5.88 -6.03 8.93
CA LEU A 40 5.72 -7.17 9.81
C LEU A 40 7.01 -7.42 10.58
N TYR A 41 6.92 -8.13 11.69
CA TYR A 41 8.09 -8.67 12.39
C TYR A 41 7.83 -10.09 12.87
N LYS A 42 8.90 -10.85 13.11
CA LYS A 42 8.84 -12.27 13.51
C LYS A 42 8.95 -12.43 15.02
N LYS A 43 8.04 -13.20 15.63
CA LYS A 43 8.21 -13.78 16.97
C LYS A 43 8.56 -15.26 16.83
N ARG A 44 9.77 -15.65 17.27
CA ARG A 44 10.32 -17.00 17.09
C ARG A 44 9.37 -18.05 17.67
N GLY A 45 8.97 -19.02 16.85
CA GLY A 45 8.07 -20.11 17.24
C GLY A 45 6.57 -19.74 17.32
N ILE A 46 6.21 -18.47 17.11
CA ILE A 46 4.82 -17.99 17.25
C ILE A 46 4.25 -17.54 15.91
N GLY A 47 5.00 -16.76 15.13
CA GLY A 47 4.54 -16.28 13.82
C GLY A 47 4.99 -14.86 13.50
N MET A 48 4.25 -14.20 12.60
CA MET A 48 4.49 -12.81 12.18
C MET A 48 3.41 -11.89 12.74
N PHE A 49 3.78 -10.66 13.07
CA PHE A 49 2.93 -9.66 13.71
C PHE A 49 3.09 -8.31 13.01
N VAL A 50 2.03 -7.50 13.01
CA VAL A 50 2.08 -6.14 12.47
C VAL A 50 2.96 -5.27 13.36
N ALA A 51 3.95 -4.60 12.78
CA ALA A 51 4.82 -3.71 13.53
C ALA A 51 4.10 -2.40 13.92
N GLU A 52 4.44 -1.86 15.08
CA GLU A 52 4.06 -0.49 15.45
C GLU A 52 4.46 0.50 14.35
N GLY A 53 3.54 1.41 13.99
CA GLY A 53 3.73 2.37 12.91
C GLY A 53 3.65 1.79 11.49
N ALA A 54 3.32 0.51 11.29
CA ALA A 54 3.21 -0.13 9.98
C ALA A 54 2.29 0.64 9.02
N ARG A 55 1.12 1.09 9.50
CA ARG A 55 0.17 1.87 8.69
C ARG A 55 0.81 3.15 8.16
N LYS A 56 1.49 3.90 9.04
CA LYS A 56 2.17 5.15 8.67
C LYS A 56 3.26 4.90 7.62
N LYS A 57 4.01 3.81 7.76
CA LYS A 57 5.04 3.40 6.80
C LYS A 57 4.45 3.08 5.42
N ILE A 58 3.37 2.31 5.37
CA ILE A 58 2.66 1.96 4.13
C ILE A 58 2.12 3.23 3.45
N ILE A 59 1.47 4.12 4.20
CA ILE A 59 0.92 5.37 3.64
C ILE A 59 2.03 6.22 3.03
N LYS A 60 3.14 6.43 3.74
CA LYS A 60 4.28 7.19 3.22
C LYS A 60 4.87 6.58 1.95
N LYS A 61 5.02 5.25 1.92
CA LYS A 61 5.51 4.53 0.72
C LYS A 61 4.57 4.76 -0.47
N ARG A 62 3.25 4.65 -0.26
CA ARG A 62 2.24 4.88 -1.30
C ARG A 62 2.16 6.34 -1.77
N GLN A 63 2.28 7.30 -0.85
CA GLN A 63 2.39 8.72 -1.21
C GLN A 63 3.62 8.97 -2.09
N SER A 64 4.77 8.42 -1.71
CA SER A 64 5.99 8.55 -2.53
C SER A 64 5.81 7.93 -3.91
N LEU A 65 5.13 6.79 -4.02
CA LEU A 65 4.83 6.15 -5.30
C LEU A 65 3.92 7.04 -6.16
N PHE A 66 2.85 7.56 -5.56
CA PHE A 66 1.90 8.44 -6.23
C PHE A 66 2.59 9.67 -6.83
N PHE A 67 3.38 10.40 -6.03
CA PHE A 67 4.04 11.62 -6.50
C PHE A 67 5.16 11.37 -7.52
N LYS A 68 5.80 10.19 -7.48
CA LYS A 68 6.92 9.87 -8.38
C LYS A 68 6.50 9.21 -9.68
N GLU A 69 5.41 8.45 -9.67
CA GLU A 69 5.05 7.59 -10.81
C GLU A 69 3.67 7.91 -11.37
N ILE A 70 2.70 8.29 -10.52
CA ILE A 70 1.31 8.49 -10.96
C ILE A 70 1.07 9.95 -11.36
N LEU A 71 1.37 10.88 -10.47
CA LEU A 71 1.12 12.30 -10.70
C LEU A 71 1.83 12.83 -11.95
N PRO A 72 3.11 12.46 -12.25
CA PRO A 72 3.76 12.93 -13.48
C PRO A 72 3.03 12.54 -14.75
N ASN A 73 2.51 11.31 -14.84
CA ASN A 73 1.75 10.84 -16.00
C ASN A 73 0.43 11.61 -16.16
N ILE A 74 -0.24 11.95 -15.05
CA ILE A 74 -1.45 12.78 -15.06
C ILE A 74 -1.12 14.19 -15.55
N MET A 75 -0.03 14.78 -15.06
CA MET A 75 0.40 16.12 -15.48
C MET A 75 0.83 16.16 -16.95
N GLU A 76 1.41 15.08 -17.46
CA GLU A 76 1.76 14.96 -18.88
C GLU A 76 0.50 14.94 -19.75
N GLU A 77 -0.52 14.18 -19.38
CA GLU A 77 -1.78 14.14 -20.11
C GLU A 77 -2.52 15.48 -20.05
N ALA A 78 -2.55 16.14 -18.88
CA ALA A 78 -3.10 17.48 -18.74
C ALA A 78 -2.42 18.47 -19.68
N ASN A 79 -1.08 18.43 -19.76
CA ASN A 79 -0.32 19.30 -20.66
C ASN A 79 -0.64 19.03 -22.15
N ARG A 80 -0.89 17.77 -22.54
CA ARG A 80 -1.31 17.42 -23.92
C ARG A 80 -2.70 17.94 -24.26
N LEU A 81 -3.55 18.12 -23.26
CA LEU A 81 -4.89 18.68 -23.38
C LEU A 81 -4.92 20.20 -23.16
N GLU A 82 -3.75 20.84 -23.05
CA GLU A 82 -3.60 22.27 -22.77
C GLU A 82 -4.25 22.72 -21.45
N ILE A 83 -4.40 21.80 -20.50
CA ILE A 83 -4.93 22.09 -19.16
C ILE A 83 -3.80 22.61 -18.28
N THR A 84 -3.98 23.80 -17.74
CA THR A 84 -3.03 24.46 -16.85
C THR A 84 -3.05 23.85 -15.44
N LYS A 85 -2.01 24.14 -14.66
CA LYS A 85 -1.93 23.66 -13.26
C LYS A 85 -2.99 24.34 -12.40
N GLU A 86 -3.29 25.59 -12.72
CA GLU A 86 -4.30 26.43 -12.09
C GLU A 86 -5.69 25.82 -12.30
N GLU A 87 -6.05 25.44 -13.52
CA GLU A 87 -7.33 24.76 -13.82
C GLU A 87 -7.45 23.40 -13.11
N ILE A 88 -6.36 22.65 -12.99
CA ILE A 88 -6.34 21.40 -12.20
C ILE A 88 -6.59 21.70 -10.72
N ALA A 89 -5.94 22.72 -10.17
CA ALA A 89 -6.10 23.09 -8.77
C ALA A 89 -7.55 23.52 -8.47
N GLU A 90 -8.13 24.36 -9.33
CA GLU A 90 -9.54 24.76 -9.24
C GLU A 90 -10.47 23.53 -9.29
N PHE A 91 -10.25 22.62 -10.24
CA PHE A 91 -11.04 21.38 -10.32
C PHE A 91 -10.93 20.54 -9.03
N VAL A 92 -9.73 20.40 -8.47
CA VAL A 92 -9.51 19.64 -7.22
C VAL A 92 -10.20 20.31 -6.03
N GLU A 93 -10.23 21.64 -5.96
CA GLU A 93 -10.94 22.38 -4.92
C GLU A 93 -12.47 22.21 -5.02
N GLU A 94 -13.01 22.18 -6.23
CA GLU A 94 -14.44 21.99 -6.49
C GLU A 94 -14.88 20.52 -6.41
N TYR A 95 -13.95 19.58 -6.54
CA TYR A 95 -14.25 18.15 -6.59
C TYR A 95 -14.78 17.64 -5.23
N LYS A 96 -16.08 17.38 -5.17
CA LYS A 96 -16.77 16.88 -3.95
C LYS A 96 -16.67 15.37 -3.73
N GLY A 97 -15.90 14.64 -4.55
CA GLY A 97 -15.77 13.18 -4.48
C GLY A 97 -16.91 12.44 -5.18
N GLY A 98 -16.58 11.34 -5.85
CA GLY A 98 -17.55 10.27 -6.14
C GLY A 98 -17.64 9.34 -4.93
N GLU A 99 -18.86 8.90 -4.60
CA GLU A 99 -19.13 7.87 -3.58
C GLU A 99 -18.30 6.59 -3.79
#